data_AF-A0A2U1V2T0-F1
#
_entry.id   AF-A0A2U1V2T0-F1
#
_cell.length_a   1.000
_cell.length_b   1.000
_cell.length_c   1.000
_cell.angle_alpha   90.00
_cell.angle_beta   90.00
_cell.angle_gamma   90.00
#
_symmetry.space_group_name_H-M   'P 1'
#
loop_
_entity.id
_entity.type
_entity.pdbx_description
1 polymer ?
#
loop_
_entity_poly.entity_id
_entity_poly.type
_entity_poly.pdbx_seq_one_letter_code
_entity_poly.pdbx_strand_id
1 'polypeptide(L)'
;MDKEALTAWALKNGWEMIGGHPSLAKPSAPKEAIVRLVFKATVVNLEVKKPAGKWEKVGGDSYAKVAAPEEPDGLPTGLGFEKVPSITKLMQDSRDRKVFAAFG
;
A
#
# COMPACT_ATOMS: atom_id res chain seq x y z
N MET A 1 3.40 -3.27 14.25
CA MET A 1 2.93 -1.93 13.83
C MET A 1 1.42 -1.89 13.95
N ASP A 2 0.82 -0.79 14.42
CA ASP A 2 -0.64 -0.62 14.48
C ASP A 2 -1.20 0.05 13.21
N LYS A 3 -2.51 0.32 13.22
CA LYS A 3 -3.24 0.92 12.07
C LYS A 3 -2.69 2.30 11.74
N GLU A 4 -2.47 3.14 12.74
CA GLU A 4 -2.01 4.51 12.61
C GLU A 4 -0.59 4.54 12.03
N ALA A 5 0.32 3.74 12.58
CA ALA A 5 1.70 3.62 12.10
C ALA A 5 1.76 3.09 10.67
N LEU A 6 0.93 2.09 10.33
CA LEU A 6 0.88 1.55 8.96
C LEU A 6 0.28 2.55 7.96
N THR A 7 -0.73 3.32 8.38
CA THR A 7 -1.31 4.38 7.56
C THR A 7 -0.26 5.47 7.30
N ALA A 8 0.43 5.93 8.33
CA ALA A 8 1.48 6.94 8.20
C ALA A 8 2.64 6.46 7.31
N TRP A 9 3.09 5.22 7.50
CA TRP A 9 4.11 4.60 6.65
C TRP A 9 3.65 4.56 5.19
N ALA A 10 2.43 4.11 4.92
CA ALA A 10 1.91 3.98 3.56
C ALA A 10 1.87 5.35 2.86
N LEU A 11 1.30 6.36 3.51
CA LEU A 11 1.17 7.71 2.94
C LEU A 11 2.53 8.36 2.65
N LYS A 12 3.50 8.19 3.56
CA LYS A 12 4.88 8.65 3.36
C LYS A 12 5.53 7.97 2.16
N ASN A 13 5.18 6.70 1.91
CA ASN A 13 5.75 5.88 0.85
C ASN A 13 4.91 5.86 -0.45
N GLY A 14 4.17 6.95 -0.72
CA GLY A 14 3.49 7.13 -2.00
C GLY A 14 2.09 6.52 -2.09
N TRP A 15 1.61 5.85 -1.05
CA TRP A 15 0.21 5.39 -1.02
C TRP A 15 -0.73 6.59 -0.85
N GLU A 16 -2.00 6.37 -1.20
CA GLU A 16 -3.07 7.37 -1.09
C GLU A 16 -4.33 6.77 -0.49
N MET A 17 -5.14 7.59 0.15
CA MET A 17 -6.44 7.13 0.67
C MET A 17 -7.45 7.05 -0.47
N ILE A 18 -7.79 5.83 -0.89
CA ILE A 18 -8.80 5.57 -1.93
C ILE A 18 -9.84 4.62 -1.36
N GLY A 19 -11.11 5.03 -1.39
CA GLY A 19 -12.22 4.23 -0.87
C GLY A 19 -12.06 3.85 0.61
N GLY A 20 -11.45 4.72 1.42
CA GLY A 20 -11.24 4.48 2.86
C GLY A 20 -10.01 3.63 3.22
N HIS A 21 -9.18 3.26 2.23
CA HIS A 21 -8.01 2.41 2.43
C HIS A 21 -6.73 3.08 1.89
N PRO A 22 -5.58 2.97 2.57
CA PRO A 22 -4.30 3.24 1.94
C PRO A 22 -4.15 2.33 0.73
N SER A 23 -3.92 2.91 -0.43
CA SER A 23 -3.93 2.22 -1.72
C SER A 23 -2.83 2.70 -2.65
N LEU A 24 -2.42 1.82 -3.56
CA LEU A 24 -1.65 2.15 -4.77
C LEU A 24 -2.55 1.99 -5.99
N ALA A 25 -2.41 2.90 -6.93
CA ALA A 25 -3.16 2.95 -8.18
C ALA A 25 -2.23 2.81 -9.39
N LYS A 26 -2.79 2.46 -10.54
CA LYS A 26 -2.01 2.45 -11.79
C LYS A 26 -1.55 3.87 -12.13
N PRO A 27 -0.35 4.05 -12.72
CA PRO A 27 0.08 5.35 -13.22
C PRO A 27 -0.93 5.99 -14.18
N SER A 28 -1.52 5.21 -15.09
CA SER A 28 -2.51 5.67 -16.07
C SER A 28 -3.92 5.88 -15.50
N ALA A 29 -4.22 5.38 -14.30
CA ALA A 29 -5.53 5.47 -13.66
C ALA A 29 -5.37 5.73 -12.15
N PRO A 30 -4.91 6.94 -11.74
CA PRO A 30 -4.52 7.25 -10.36
C PRO A 30 -5.68 7.17 -9.36
N LYS A 31 -6.92 7.27 -9.83
CA LYS A 31 -8.12 7.18 -8.98
C LYS A 31 -8.60 5.73 -8.79
N GLU A 32 -7.99 4.76 -9.48
CA GLU A 32 -8.37 3.36 -9.41
C GLU A 32 -7.32 2.55 -8.63
N ALA A 33 -7.66 2.24 -7.38
CA ALA A 33 -6.83 1.38 -6.54
C ALA A 33 -6.68 -0.03 -7.15
N ILE A 34 -5.44 -0.51 -7.19
CA ILE A 34 -5.07 -1.88 -7.60
C ILE A 34 -4.40 -2.67 -6.49
N VAL A 35 -3.85 -2.00 -5.48
CA VAL A 35 -3.36 -2.60 -4.25
C VAL A 35 -3.91 -1.78 -3.09
N ARG A 36 -4.33 -2.42 -2.01
CA ARG A 36 -4.81 -1.73 -0.81
C ARG A 36 -4.43 -2.44 0.48
N LEU A 37 -4.28 -1.67 1.55
CA LEU A 37 -4.22 -2.16 2.92
C LEU A 37 -5.62 -2.13 3.54
N VAL A 38 -6.12 -3.30 3.94
CA VAL A 38 -7.41 -3.43 4.63
C VAL A 38 -7.18 -3.70 6.10
N PHE A 39 -7.46 -2.69 6.91
CA PHE A 39 -7.39 -2.77 8.37
C PHE A 39 -8.66 -3.39 8.95
N LYS A 40 -8.48 -4.39 9.80
CA LYS A 40 -9.53 -4.99 10.64
C LYS A 40 -9.17 -4.76 12.11
N ALA A 41 -9.96 -5.29 13.04
CA ALA A 41 -9.77 -5.06 14.48
C ALA A 41 -8.32 -5.30 14.97
N THR A 42 -7.70 -6.42 14.62
CA THR A 42 -6.36 -6.79 15.10
C THR A 42 -5.38 -7.18 14.00
N VAL A 43 -5.84 -7.17 12.74
CA VAL A 43 -5.08 -7.64 11.58
C VAL A 43 -5.14 -6.64 10.45
N VAL A 44 -4.12 -6.66 9.63
CA VAL A 44 -4.03 -5.91 8.38
C VAL A 44 -3.85 -6.89 7.23
N ASN A 45 -4.58 -6.68 6.14
CA ASN A 45 -4.45 -7.47 4.92
C ASN A 45 -3.90 -6.60 3.80
N LEU A 46 -3.04 -7.20 2.99
CA LEU A 46 -2.66 -6.70 1.67
C LEU A 46 -3.56 -7.35 0.63
N GLU A 47 -4.31 -6.53 -0.09
CA GLU A 47 -5.22 -6.99 -1.14
C GLU A 47 -4.83 -6.41 -2.50
N VAL A 48 -4.95 -7.22 -3.55
CA VAL A 48 -4.69 -6.85 -4.93
C VAL A 48 -5.97 -7.02 -5.75
N LYS A 49 -6.24 -6.08 -6.64
CA LYS A 49 -7.39 -6.11 -7.55
C LYS A 49 -7.03 -6.93 -8.79
N LYS A 50 -7.79 -8.00 -9.06
CA LYS A 50 -7.68 -8.77 -10.30
C LYS A 50 -8.19 -7.95 -11.50
N PRO A 51 -7.82 -8.33 -12.75
CA PRO A 51 -8.36 -7.70 -13.96
C PRO A 51 -9.90 -7.69 -14.03
N ALA A 52 -10.55 -8.73 -13.50
CA ALA A 52 -12.01 -8.82 -13.39
C ALA A 52 -12.62 -7.94 -12.28
N GLY A 53 -11.82 -7.11 -11.62
CA GLY A 53 -12.24 -6.16 -10.58
C GLY A 53 -12.37 -6.73 -9.17
N LYS A 54 -12.25 -8.06 -8.99
CA LYS A 54 -12.32 -8.70 -7.67
C LYS A 54 -11.05 -8.47 -6.85
N TRP A 55 -11.21 -8.14 -5.57
CA TRP A 55 -10.11 -8.07 -4.60
C TRP A 55 -9.72 -9.45 -4.11
N GLU A 56 -8.43 -9.70 -4.03
CA GLU A 56 -7.85 -10.93 -3.48
C GLU A 56 -6.83 -10.59 -2.39
N LYS A 57 -6.96 -11.23 -1.23
CA LYS A 57 -5.96 -11.18 -0.17
C LYS A 57 -4.73 -11.98 -0.61
N VAL A 58 -3.59 -11.29 -0.73
CA VAL A 58 -2.31 -11.91 -1.09
C VAL A 58 -1.38 -12.07 0.13
N GLY A 59 -1.63 -11.30 1.18
CA GLY A 59 -0.87 -11.34 2.41
C GLY A 59 -1.58 -10.61 3.55
N GLY A 60 -1.02 -10.69 4.74
CA GLY A 60 -1.57 -10.01 5.92
C GLY A 60 -1.37 -10.81 7.19
N ASP A 61 -1.16 -10.09 8.28
CA ASP A 61 -0.92 -10.63 9.60
C ASP A 61 -1.52 -9.71 10.67
N SER A 62 -1.50 -10.19 11.92
CA SER A 62 -1.79 -9.38 13.10
C SER A 62 -0.83 -8.21 13.24
N TYR A 63 -1.33 -7.09 13.77
CA TYR A 63 -0.51 -5.89 14.03
C TYR A 63 0.74 -6.18 14.86
N ALA A 64 0.66 -7.14 15.77
CA ALA A 64 1.76 -7.59 16.62
C ALA A 64 2.91 -8.27 15.83
N LYS A 65 2.62 -8.84 14.66
CA LYS A 65 3.60 -9.55 13.83
C LYS A 65 4.12 -8.72 12.65
N VAL A 66 3.52 -7.56 12.39
CA VAL A 66 4.01 -6.64 11.37
C VAL A 66 5.16 -5.81 11.94
N ALA A 67 6.37 -6.00 11.41
CA ALA A 67 7.55 -5.23 11.80
C ALA A 67 7.75 -4.03 10.88
N ALA A 68 8.22 -2.93 11.47
CA ALA A 68 8.63 -1.76 10.70
C ALA A 68 9.81 -2.11 9.78
N PRO A 69 9.92 -1.48 8.61
CA PRO A 69 11.08 -1.66 7.75
C PRO A 69 12.34 -1.15 8.44
N GLU A 70 13.48 -1.77 8.15
CA GLU A 70 14.79 -1.34 8.65
C GLU A 70 15.20 0.01 8.01
N GLU A 71 14.84 0.21 6.74
CA GLU A 71 15.08 1.44 5.99
C GLU A 71 13.80 2.29 5.88
N PRO A 72 13.89 3.64 5.86
CA PRO A 72 12.72 4.53 5.83
C PRO A 72 11.76 4.31 4.64
N ASP A 73 12.29 3.86 3.50
CA ASP A 73 11.59 3.57 2.25
C ASP A 73 11.40 2.06 1.99
N GLY A 74 11.81 1.23 2.96
CA GLY A 74 11.63 -0.21 2.92
C GLY A 74 10.18 -0.66 3.13
N LEU A 75 9.94 -1.94 2.84
CA LEU A 75 8.65 -2.60 3.02
C LEU A 75 8.55 -3.21 4.43
N PRO A 76 7.44 -2.99 5.17
CA PRO A 76 7.15 -3.70 6.40
C PRO A 76 7.13 -5.22 6.17
N THR A 77 7.65 -5.97 7.13
CA THR A 77 7.65 -7.43 7.06
C THR A 77 6.35 -8.02 7.61
N GLY A 78 6.01 -9.24 7.18
CA GLY A 78 4.78 -9.95 7.62
C GLY A 78 3.52 -9.63 6.79
N LEU A 79 3.57 -8.68 5.86
CA LEU A 79 2.40 -8.29 5.05
C LEU A 79 2.29 -8.97 3.68
N GLY A 80 3.31 -9.71 3.25
CA GLY A 80 3.30 -10.41 1.97
C GLY A 80 3.56 -9.49 0.76
N PHE A 81 4.24 -8.35 0.96
CA PHE A 81 4.55 -7.42 -0.13
C PHE A 81 5.41 -8.06 -1.23
N GLU A 82 6.25 -9.04 -0.88
CA GLU A 82 7.07 -9.82 -1.80
C GLU A 82 6.25 -10.61 -2.83
N LYS A 83 4.96 -10.85 -2.54
CA LYS A 83 4.01 -11.54 -3.43
C LYS A 83 3.31 -10.59 -4.40
N VAL A 84 3.52 -9.28 -4.27
CA VAL A 84 2.93 -8.27 -5.16
C VAL A 84 4.01 -7.79 -6.14
N PRO A 85 3.95 -8.21 -7.41
CA PRO A 85 4.92 -7.78 -8.40
C PRO A 85 4.96 -6.26 -8.52
N SER A 86 6.16 -5.71 -8.62
CA SER A 86 6.39 -4.28 -8.89
C SER A 86 5.80 -3.30 -7.87
N ILE A 87 5.55 -3.73 -6.62
CA ILE A 87 4.98 -2.85 -5.58
C ILE A 87 5.85 -1.63 -5.28
N THR A 88 7.16 -1.79 -5.23
CA THR A 88 8.11 -0.69 -5.02
C THR A 88 8.08 0.31 -6.17
N LYS A 89 7.95 -0.19 -7.42
CA LYS A 89 7.76 0.66 -8.60
C LYS A 89 6.45 1.45 -8.52
N LEU A 90 5.33 0.83 -8.11
CA LEU A 90 4.07 1.54 -7.92
C LEU A 90 4.17 2.64 -6.84
N MET A 91 4.88 2.37 -5.74
CA MET A 91 5.16 3.36 -4.70
C MET A 91 5.98 4.53 -5.26
N GLN A 92 7.01 4.24 -6.05
CA GLN A 92 7.83 5.25 -6.72
C GLN A 92 7.01 6.08 -7.72
N ASP A 93 6.32 5.43 -8.67
CA ASP A 93 5.50 6.11 -9.67
C ASP A 93 4.47 7.04 -9.01
N SER A 94 3.91 6.64 -7.86
CA SER A 94 2.96 7.45 -7.11
C SER A 94 3.62 8.65 -6.41
N ARG A 95 4.82 8.48 -5.82
CA ARG A 95 5.61 9.59 -5.25
C ARG A 95 5.99 10.60 -6.33
N ASP A 96 6.53 10.12 -7.44
CA ASP A 96 6.98 10.97 -8.56
C ASP A 96 5.81 11.82 -9.08
N ARG A 97 4.63 11.21 -9.26
CA ARG A 97 3.41 11.91 -9.65
C ARG A 97 3.04 13.04 -8.69
N LYS A 98 3.10 12.81 -7.37
CA LYS A 98 2.79 13.85 -6.36
C LYS A 98 3.77 15.01 -6.43
N VAL A 99 5.05 14.70 -6.64
CA VAL A 99 6.10 15.71 -6.81
C VAL A 99 5.83 16.55 -8.05
N PHE A 100 5.59 15.93 -9.21
CA PHE A 100 5.30 16.67 -10.45
C PHE A 100 3.99 17.47 -10.39
N ALA A 101 2.95 16.95 -9.72
CA ALA A 101 1.70 17.67 -9.51
C ALA A 101 1.84 18.90 -8.60
N ALA A 102 2.90 18.99 -7.79
CA ALA A 102 3.18 20.16 -6.95
C ALA A 102 3.94 21.27 -7.69
N PHE A 103 4.47 20.99 -8.89
CA PHE A 103 5.24 21.93 -9.70
C PHE A 103 4.44 22.59 -10.84
N GLY A 104 3.21 22.15 -11.10
CA GLY A 104 2.32 22.69 -12.14
C GLY A 104 1.09 23.36 -11.55
#